data_AF-A0A8H7AA16-F1
#
_entry.id   AF-A0A8H7AA16-F1
#
_cell.length_a   1.000
_cell.length_b   1.000
_cell.length_c   1.000
_cell.angle_alpha   90.00
_cell.angle_beta   90.00
_cell.angle_gamma   90.00
#
_symmetry.space_group_name_H-M   'P 1'
#
loop_
_entity.id
_entity.type
_entity.pdbx_description
1 polymer ?
#
loop_
_entity_poly.entity_id
_entity_poly.type
_entity_poly.pdbx_seq_one_letter_code
_entity_poly.pdbx_strand_id
1 'polypeptide(L)'
;MVPSLPFRCLRTLGLACRTRQRRGLRRNRRLWNAGQPHRQPRTYVNYAQDKDYETLQSTYGYEPWRLDKQRSLKAKYDPQNRFRYFVPIVSASA
;
A
#
# COMPACT_ATOMS: atom_id res chain seq x y z
N MET A 1 2.31 -19.03 38.12
CA MET A 1 3.64 -18.84 37.50
C MET A 1 3.47 -18.93 35.99
N VAL A 2 3.48 -17.83 35.26
CA VAL A 2 3.42 -17.86 33.78
C VAL A 2 4.85 -18.06 33.29
N PRO A 3 5.18 -19.14 32.56
CA PRO A 3 6.54 -19.33 32.05
C PRO A 3 6.84 -18.20 31.06
N SER A 4 7.86 -17.41 31.38
CA SER A 4 8.35 -16.35 30.50
C SER A 4 9.02 -16.98 29.28
N LEU A 5 8.37 -16.84 28.12
CA LEU A 5 8.98 -17.23 26.86
C LEU A 5 10.25 -16.38 26.61
N PRO A 6 11.36 -16.99 26.17
CA PRO A 6 12.57 -16.23 25.86
C PRO A 6 12.28 -15.22 24.74
N PHE A 7 12.81 -14.00 24.86
CA PHE A 7 12.55 -12.86 23.95
C PHE A 7 12.69 -13.18 22.46
N ARG A 8 13.60 -14.10 22.09
CA ARG A 8 13.74 -14.59 20.69
C ARG A 8 12.48 -15.29 20.19
N CYS A 9 11.83 -16.11 21.02
CA CYS A 9 10.61 -16.83 20.68
C CYS A 9 9.42 -15.88 20.48
N LEU A 10 9.30 -14.84 21.33
CA LEU A 10 8.29 -13.79 21.20
C LEU A 10 8.45 -12.97 19.91
N ARG A 11 9.69 -12.68 19.48
CA ARG A 11 9.96 -11.99 18.21
C ARG A 11 9.54 -12.83 17.00
N THR A 12 9.88 -14.13 16.97
CA THR A 12 9.49 -15.03 15.87
C THR A 12 7.98 -15.25 15.81
N LEU A 13 7.32 -15.45 16.96
CA LEU A 13 5.85 -15.57 17.02
C LEU A 13 5.17 -14.28 16.57
N GLY A 14 5.69 -13.12 16.97
CA GLY A 14 5.18 -11.82 16.52
C GLY A 14 5.36 -11.57 15.02
N LEU A 15 6.47 -11.99 14.42
CA LEU A 15 6.68 -11.91 12.97
C LEU A 15 5.77 -12.89 12.21
N ALA A 16 5.60 -14.12 12.71
CA ALA A 16 4.72 -15.12 12.14
C ALA A 16 3.24 -14.70 12.20
N CYS A 17 2.80 -14.09 13.30
CA CYS A 17 1.45 -13.55 13.43
C CYS A 17 1.21 -12.40 12.42
N ARG A 18 2.14 -11.43 12.34
CA ARG A 18 2.05 -10.31 11.39
C ARG A 18 2.03 -10.77 9.93
N THR A 19 2.85 -11.74 9.56
CA THR A 19 2.87 -12.28 8.20
C THR A 19 1.59 -13.05 7.87
N ARG A 20 1.06 -13.84 8.81
CA ARG A 20 -0.24 -14.52 8.65
C ARG A 20 -1.38 -13.52 8.45
N GLN A 21 -1.43 -12.44 9.24
CA GLN A 21 -2.48 -11.42 9.12
C GLN A 21 -2.41 -10.69 7.77
N ARG A 22 -1.22 -10.29 7.31
CA ARG A 22 -1.02 -9.70 5.98
C ARG A 22 -1.45 -10.63 4.84
N ARG A 23 -1.18 -11.94 4.96
CA ARG A 23 -1.64 -12.94 3.98
C ARG A 23 -3.16 -13.03 3.96
N GLY A 24 -3.80 -13.03 5.12
CA GLY A 24 -5.27 -13.05 5.25
C GLY A 24 -5.92 -11.84 4.57
N LEU A 25 -5.41 -10.63 4.84
CA LEU A 25 -5.91 -9.40 4.21
C LEU A 25 -5.77 -9.43 2.68
N ARG A 26 -4.61 -9.84 2.17
CA ARG A 26 -4.38 -10.01 0.72
C ARG A 26 -5.37 -11.00 0.10
N ARG A 27 -5.62 -12.12 0.77
CA ARG A 27 -6.58 -13.13 0.29
C ARG A 27 -8.00 -12.57 0.22
N ASN A 28 -8.45 -11.90 1.28
CA ASN A 28 -9.81 -11.35 1.34
C ASN A 28 -10.04 -10.31 0.23
N ARG A 29 -9.08 -9.42 0.00
CA ARG A 29 -9.15 -8.43 -1.07
C ARG A 29 -9.19 -9.07 -2.46
N ARG A 30 -8.40 -10.12 -2.69
CA ARG A 30 -8.44 -10.89 -3.95
C ARG A 30 -9.80 -11.52 -4.18
N LEU A 31 -10.39 -12.15 -3.17
CA LEU A 31 -11.73 -12.74 -3.27
C LEU A 31 -12.80 -11.68 -3.53
N TRP A 32 -12.74 -10.55 -2.84
CA TRP A 32 -13.66 -9.43 -3.05
C TRP A 32 -13.61 -8.90 -4.48
N ASN A 33 -12.41 -8.67 -5.02
CA ASN A 33 -12.24 -8.19 -6.39
C ASN A 33 -12.62 -9.25 -7.42
N ALA A 34 -12.37 -10.54 -7.16
CA ALA A 34 -12.77 -11.64 -8.04
C ALA A 34 -14.30 -11.74 -8.19
N GLY A 35 -15.07 -11.34 -7.17
CA GLY A 35 -16.53 -11.26 -7.24
C GLY A 35 -17.06 -10.16 -8.17
N GLN A 36 -16.21 -9.24 -8.65
CA GLN A 36 -16.58 -8.13 -9.53
C GLN A 36 -15.57 -7.99 -10.69
N PRO A 37 -15.54 -8.95 -11.64
CA PRO A 37 -14.47 -9.04 -12.64
C PRO A 37 -14.37 -7.81 -13.57
N HIS A 38 -15.47 -7.10 -13.80
CA HIS A 38 -15.50 -5.91 -14.65
C HIS A 38 -15.15 -4.61 -13.91
N ARG A 39 -15.04 -4.63 -12.58
CA ARG A 39 -14.75 -3.44 -11.78
C ARG A 39 -13.26 -3.37 -11.48
N GLN A 40 -12.63 -2.28 -11.91
CA GLN A 40 -11.25 -2.01 -11.55
C GLN A 40 -11.12 -1.76 -10.03
N PRO A 41 -10.10 -2.33 -9.35
CA PRO A 41 -9.87 -2.10 -7.94
C PRO A 41 -9.64 -0.60 -7.65
N ARG A 42 -10.34 -0.05 -6.67
CA ARG A 42 -10.14 1.33 -6.21
C ARG A 42 -9.89 1.34 -4.72
N THR A 43 -8.95 2.16 -4.27
CA THR A 43 -8.55 2.29 -2.87
C THR A 43 -8.59 3.74 -2.47
N TYR A 44 -9.25 4.01 -1.35
CA TYR A 44 -9.24 5.33 -0.77
C TYR A 44 -7.90 5.56 -0.06
N VAL A 45 -7.25 6.69 -0.36
CA VAL A 45 -5.88 7.00 0.07
C VAL A 45 -5.64 6.78 1.56
N ASN A 46 -6.58 7.19 2.41
CA ASN A 46 -6.43 7.10 3.87
C ASN A 46 -6.57 5.66 4.41
N TYR A 47 -7.12 4.74 3.62
CA TYR A 47 -7.28 3.32 3.98
C TYR A 47 -6.39 2.42 3.13
N ALA A 48 -5.36 2.97 2.50
CA ALA A 48 -4.33 2.22 1.82
C ALA A 48 -3.56 1.37 2.85
N GLN A 49 -3.48 0.05 2.62
CA GLN A 49 -2.99 -0.91 3.63
C GLN A 49 -1.65 -1.53 3.30
N ASP A 50 -1.30 -1.66 2.02
CA ASP A 50 0.01 -2.19 1.64
C ASP A 50 0.48 -1.63 0.30
N LYS A 51 1.69 -1.09 0.31
CA LYS A 51 2.37 -0.54 -0.86
C LYS A 51 2.65 -1.59 -1.95
N ASP A 52 2.72 -2.87 -1.59
CA ASP A 52 3.15 -3.92 -2.51
C ASP A 52 2.05 -4.33 -3.52
N TYR A 53 0.78 -4.04 -3.25
CA TYR A 53 -0.33 -4.40 -4.14
C TYR A 53 -1.28 -3.25 -4.47
N GLU A 54 -1.13 -2.08 -3.84
CA GLU A 54 -1.89 -0.88 -4.18
C GLU A 54 -1.11 -0.08 -5.22
N THR A 55 -1.58 -0.16 -6.47
CA THR A 55 -0.99 0.61 -7.57
C THR A 55 -1.36 2.07 -7.46
N LEU A 56 -0.51 2.95 -8.02
CA LEU A 56 -0.80 4.38 -8.11
C LEU A 56 -2.15 4.65 -8.77
N GLN A 57 -2.49 3.87 -9.81
CA GLN A 57 -3.76 3.98 -10.49
C GLN A 57 -4.94 3.61 -9.58
N SER A 58 -4.82 2.53 -8.82
CA SER A 58 -5.90 2.10 -7.92
C SER A 58 -6.16 3.08 -6.78
N THR A 59 -5.14 3.81 -6.35
CA THR A 59 -5.20 4.75 -5.22
C THR A 59 -5.59 6.16 -5.66
N TYR A 60 -4.99 6.66 -6.75
CA TYR A 60 -5.16 8.04 -7.20
C TYR A 60 -6.11 8.18 -8.40
N GLY A 61 -6.30 7.14 -9.20
CA GLY A 61 -7.17 7.13 -10.38
C GLY A 61 -6.50 6.51 -11.60
N TYR A 62 -7.30 5.90 -12.47
CA TYR A 62 -6.83 5.21 -13.68
C TYR A 62 -6.66 6.15 -14.87
N GLU A 63 -7.24 7.34 -14.79
CA GLU A 63 -7.24 8.33 -15.84
C GLU A 63 -5.83 8.94 -16.00
N PRO A 64 -5.19 8.84 -17.18
CA PRO A 64 -3.80 9.26 -17.37
C PRO A 64 -3.53 10.72 -16.96
N TRP A 65 -4.43 11.62 -17.37
CA TRP A 65 -4.35 13.06 -17.08
C TRP A 65 -4.25 13.37 -15.58
N ARG A 66 -4.84 12.52 -14.73
CA ARG A 66 -4.87 12.76 -13.29
C ARG A 66 -3.51 12.48 -12.66
N LEU A 67 -2.86 11.39 -13.04
CA LEU A 67 -1.51 11.08 -12.57
C LEU A 67 -0.50 12.08 -13.11
N ASP A 68 -0.63 12.49 -14.37
CA ASP A 68 0.26 13.48 -14.98
C ASP A 68 0.12 14.84 -14.31
N LYS A 69 -1.12 15.29 -14.06
CA LYS A 69 -1.37 16.52 -13.30
C LYS A 69 -0.73 16.47 -11.92
N GLN A 70 -0.90 15.37 -11.19
CA GLN A 70 -0.29 15.22 -9.86
C GLN A 70 1.23 15.18 -9.90
N ARG A 71 1.84 14.51 -10.88
CA ARG A 71 3.29 14.49 -11.07
C ARG A 71 3.86 15.87 -11.39
N SER A 72 3.19 16.63 -12.25
CA SER A 72 3.59 18.00 -12.59
C SER A 72 3.50 18.94 -11.38
N LEU A 73 2.43 18.82 -10.59
CA LEU A 73 2.29 19.58 -9.33
C LEU A 73 3.38 19.16 -8.33
N LYS A 74 3.63 17.85 -8.19
CA LYS A 74 4.65 17.32 -7.30
C LYS A 74 6.05 17.80 -7.69
N ALA A 75 6.37 17.86 -8.98
CA ALA A 75 7.64 18.41 -9.46
C ALA A 75 7.78 19.91 -9.15
N LYS A 76 6.69 20.69 -9.23
CA LYS A 76 6.68 22.12 -8.89
C LYS A 76 6.92 22.38 -7.41
N TYR A 77 6.26 21.63 -6.54
CA TYR A 77 6.26 21.91 -5.09
C TYR A 77 7.28 21.08 -4.30
N ASP A 78 7.68 19.91 -4.80
CA ASP A 78 8.67 19.05 -4.16
C ASP A 78 9.57 18.36 -5.21
N PRO A 79 10.45 19.13 -5.88
CA PRO A 79 11.31 18.63 -6.95
C PRO A 79 12.31 17.56 -6.47
N GLN A 80 12.69 17.61 -5.19
CA GLN A 80 13.63 16.65 -4.58
C GLN A 80 12.92 15.40 -4.01
N ASN A 81 11.60 15.32 -4.18
CA ASN A 81 10.76 14.23 -3.67
C ASN A 81 11.00 13.90 -2.18
N ARG A 82 11.12 14.93 -1.34
CA ARG A 82 11.33 14.78 0.11
C ARG A 82 10.12 14.13 0.78
N PHE A 83 8.90 14.44 0.32
CA PHE A 83 7.65 13.88 0.85
C PHE A 83 7.25 12.60 0.11
N ARG A 84 7.87 11.47 0.49
CA ARG A 84 7.71 10.17 -0.21
C ARG A 84 7.24 9.02 0.67
N TYR A 85 6.14 9.20 1.41
CA TYR A 85 5.62 8.18 2.32
C TYR A 85 4.60 7.22 1.67
N PHE A 86 4.76 5.93 1.98
CA PHE A 86 3.83 4.83 1.68
C PHE A 86 3.61 4.49 0.19
N VAL A 87 2.78 5.25 -0.54
CA VAL A 87 2.57 5.11 -2.00
C VAL A 87 2.87 6.46 -2.68
N PRO A 88 4.15 6.83 -2.82
CA PRO A 88 4.52 8.18 -3.24
C PRO A 88 4.31 8.40 -4.74
N ILE A 89 3.84 9.60 -5.08
CA ILE A 89 3.88 10.10 -6.46
C ILE A 89 5.29 10.61 -6.71
N VAL A 90 6.01 9.93 -7.61
CA VAL A 90 7.37 10.31 -8.01
C VAL A 90 7.28 11.32 -9.16
N SER A 91 7.97 12.45 -9.02
CA SER A 91 8.15 13.42 -10.10
C SER A 91 9.00 12.80 -11.21
N ALA A 92 8.63 12.97 -12.47
CA ALA A 92 9.30 12.36 -13.62
C ALA A 92 10.71 12.91 -13.92
N SER A 93 11.27 13.78 -13.08
CA SER A 93 12.53 14.49 -13.29
C SER A 93 13.67 14.06 -12.35
N ALA A 94 13.58 12.89 -11.71
CA ALA A 94 14.60 12.35 -10.81
C ALA A 94 15.18 11.05 -11.35
#